data_AF-M2N4X7-F1
#
_entry.id   AF-M2N4X7-F1
#
_cell.length_a   1.000
_cell.length_b   1.000
_cell.length_c   1.000
_cell.angle_alpha   90.00
_cell.angle_beta   90.00
_cell.angle_gamma   90.00
#
_symmetry.space_group_name_H-M   'P 1'
#
loop_
_entity.id
_entity.type
_entity.pdbx_description
1 polymer ?
#
loop_
_entity_poly.entity_id
_entity_poly.type
_entity_poly.pdbx_seq_one_letter_code
_entity_poly.pdbx_strand_id
1 'polypeptide(L)'
;LIVGLASCFSLWIVPLIQQPRVSADAQAAIFVGVFERGGKYLQPTSRFFGIATLAMAAWAYYLGEAVWTYYAAAFVFMIAVAPWEIAMIFPINDKAAAFNDRLKKDGASALNDAEVKEQKELVNQWSRMHAVRFGLPILGAI
;
A
#
# COMPACT_ATOMS: atom_id res chain seq x y z
N LEU A 1 -0.69 8.35 -9.83
CA LEU A 1 0.46 7.75 -9.13
C LEU A 1 0.07 6.57 -8.23
N ILE A 2 -0.89 6.75 -7.30
CA ILE A 2 -1.35 5.69 -6.37
C ILE A 2 -1.83 4.44 -7.12
N VAL A 3 -2.62 4.64 -8.18
CA VAL A 3 -3.10 3.55 -9.06
C VAL A 3 -1.94 2.82 -9.76
N GLY A 4 -0.97 3.56 -10.34
CA GLY A 4 0.17 2.97 -11.06
C GLY A 4 1.17 2.25 -10.17
N LEU A 5 1.42 2.77 -8.96
CA LEU A 5 2.33 2.14 -8.00
C LEU A 5 1.75 0.84 -7.47
N ALA A 6 0.47 0.87 -7.10
CA ALA A 6 -0.10 -0.29 -6.47
C ALA A 6 -0.63 -1.32 -7.51
N SER A 7 -0.87 -0.94 -8.77
CA SER A 7 -0.94 -1.91 -9.88
C SER A 7 0.42 -2.56 -10.19
N CYS A 8 1.53 -1.81 -10.08
CA CYS A 8 2.87 -2.41 -10.11
C CYS A 8 3.07 -3.43 -8.97
N PHE A 9 2.60 -3.11 -7.76
CA PHE A 9 2.68 -4.04 -6.64
C PHE A 9 1.86 -5.31 -6.87
N SER A 10 0.60 -5.18 -7.30
CA SER A 10 -0.31 -6.31 -7.47
C SER A 10 -0.03 -7.16 -8.73
N LEU A 11 0.36 -6.55 -9.86
CA LEU A 11 0.54 -7.25 -11.13
C LEU A 11 1.94 -7.82 -11.33
N TRP A 12 2.96 -7.21 -10.72
CA TRP A 12 4.36 -7.58 -10.96
C TRP A 12 5.04 -8.10 -9.70
N ILE A 13 5.00 -7.35 -8.60
CA ILE A 13 5.79 -7.67 -7.41
C ILE A 13 5.21 -8.88 -6.66
N VAL A 14 3.90 -8.92 -6.43
CA VAL A 14 3.27 -10.04 -5.71
C VAL A 14 3.44 -11.38 -6.46
N PRO A 15 3.18 -11.50 -7.77
CA PRO A 15 3.40 -12.75 -8.52
C PRO A 15 4.87 -13.19 -8.53
N LEU A 16 5.82 -12.26 -8.55
CA LEU A 16 7.25 -12.57 -8.50
C LEU A 16 7.66 -13.12 -7.13
N ILE A 17 7.14 -12.56 -6.04
CA ILE A 17 7.45 -13.01 -4.68
C ILE A 17 6.85 -14.40 -4.43
N GLN A 18 5.69 -14.72 -4.99
CA GLN A 18 4.98 -15.97 -4.74
C GLN A 18 5.49 -17.17 -5.56
N GLN A 19 6.56 -17.01 -6.33
CA GLN A 19 7.09 -18.13 -7.12
C GLN A 19 7.57 -19.29 -6.22
N PRO A 20 7.33 -20.56 -6.63
CA PRO A 20 7.71 -21.72 -5.81
C PRO A 20 9.21 -21.83 -5.52
N ARG A 21 10.05 -21.17 -6.33
CA ARG A 21 11.51 -21.18 -6.22
C ARG A 21 12.05 -20.18 -5.19
N VAL A 22 11.22 -19.28 -4.68
CA VAL A 22 11.63 -18.25 -3.70
C VAL A 22 11.43 -18.81 -2.30
N SER A 23 12.49 -18.88 -1.51
CA SER A 23 12.44 -19.33 -0.11
C SER A 23 11.58 -18.39 0.74
N ALA A 24 10.96 -18.90 1.81
CA ALA A 24 10.14 -18.11 2.73
C ALA A 24 10.89 -16.87 3.25
N ASP A 25 12.18 -17.02 3.57
CA ASP A 25 13.07 -15.94 4.00
C ASP A 25 13.21 -14.83 2.95
N ALA A 26 13.40 -15.21 1.70
CA ALA A 26 13.49 -14.25 0.60
C ALA A 26 12.13 -13.58 0.35
N GLN A 27 11.02 -14.31 0.46
CA GLN A 27 9.67 -13.73 0.35
C GLN A 27 9.42 -12.69 1.43
N ALA A 28 9.77 -13.01 2.68
CA ALA A 28 9.68 -12.10 3.82
C ALA A 28 10.46 -10.82 3.59
N ALA A 29 11.73 -10.96 3.23
CA ALA A 29 12.66 -9.85 3.08
C ALA A 29 12.25 -8.92 1.93
N ILE A 30 11.82 -9.48 0.79
CA ILE A 30 11.34 -8.70 -0.34
C ILE A 30 10.04 -8.00 0.02
N PHE A 31 9.08 -8.69 0.64
CA PHE A 31 7.80 -8.11 1.02
C PHE A 31 7.96 -6.95 2.01
N VAL A 32 8.79 -7.13 3.05
CA VAL A 32 9.09 -6.08 4.02
C VAL A 32 9.83 -4.91 3.39
N GLY A 33 10.86 -5.20 2.58
CA GLY A 33 11.60 -4.16 1.88
C GLY A 33 10.73 -3.32 0.95
N VAL A 34 9.67 -3.90 0.37
CA VAL A 34 8.72 -3.20 -0.49
C VAL A 34 7.89 -2.18 0.31
N PHE A 35 7.26 -2.57 1.41
CA PHE A 35 6.43 -1.62 2.17
C PHE A 35 7.27 -0.61 2.97
N GLU A 36 8.48 -0.96 3.42
CA GLU A 36 9.39 -0.01 4.10
C GLU A 36 9.86 1.10 3.15
N ARG A 37 10.29 0.73 1.94
CA ARG A 37 10.62 1.71 0.89
C ARG A 37 9.38 2.47 0.46
N GLY A 38 8.23 1.80 0.44
CA GLY A 38 6.92 2.41 0.27
C GLY A 38 6.70 3.56 1.25
N GLY A 39 6.82 3.28 2.55
CA GLY A 39 6.70 4.28 3.61
C GLY A 39 7.72 5.42 3.46
N LYS A 40 8.99 5.09 3.23
CA LYS A 40 10.07 6.06 3.15
C LYS A 40 9.93 7.04 1.98
N TYR A 41 9.53 6.57 0.79
CA TYR A 41 9.53 7.39 -0.43
C TYR A 41 8.13 7.81 -0.89
N LEU A 42 7.10 6.98 -0.70
CA LEU A 42 5.74 7.37 -1.11
C LEU A 42 5.06 8.28 -0.10
N GLN A 43 5.25 8.14 1.21
CA GLN A 43 4.53 9.01 2.16
C GLN A 43 4.87 10.50 1.99
N PRO A 44 6.15 10.93 1.86
CA PRO A 44 6.47 12.34 1.64
C PRO A 44 5.87 12.85 0.33
N THR A 45 5.93 12.03 -0.72
CA THR A 45 5.37 12.33 -2.04
C THR A 45 3.85 12.48 -1.97
N SER A 46 3.14 11.59 -1.27
CA SER A 46 1.69 11.67 -1.06
C SER A 46 1.29 12.91 -0.26
N ARG A 47 2.06 13.29 0.77
CA ARG A 47 1.81 14.53 1.53
C ARG A 47 1.99 15.77 0.65
N PHE A 48 3.05 15.80 -0.17
CA PHE A 48 3.28 16.88 -1.13
C PHE A 48 2.10 17.00 -2.10
N PHE A 49 1.62 15.88 -2.68
CA PHE A 49 0.44 15.89 -3.54
C PHE A 49 -0.82 16.37 -2.83
N GLY A 50 -1.05 15.95 -1.58
CA GLY A 50 -2.17 16.45 -0.78
C GLY A 50 -2.14 17.97 -0.62
N ILE A 51 -0.98 18.53 -0.26
CA ILE A 51 -0.80 19.99 -0.13
C ILE A 51 -0.99 20.68 -1.49
N ALA A 52 -0.41 20.15 -2.57
CA ALA A 52 -0.54 20.72 -3.90
C ALA A 52 -2.00 20.73 -4.39
N THR A 53 -2.76 19.65 -4.16
CA THR A 53 -4.19 19.59 -4.52
C THR A 53 -5.01 20.59 -3.71
N LEU A 54 -4.73 20.76 -2.42
CA LEU A 54 -5.40 21.77 -1.60
C LEU A 54 -5.06 23.19 -2.07
N ALA A 55 -3.79 23.45 -2.40
CA ALA A 55 -3.37 24.75 -2.94
C ALA A 55 -4.05 25.06 -4.28
N MET A 56 -4.17 24.07 -5.16
CA MET A 56 -4.92 24.19 -6.42
C MET A 56 -6.41 24.46 -6.20
N ALA A 57 -7.03 23.82 -5.20
CA ALA A 57 -8.41 24.08 -4.83
C ALA A 57 -8.59 25.54 -4.36
N ALA A 58 -7.71 26.02 -3.48
CA ALA A 58 -7.74 27.39 -2.98
C ALA A 58 -7.51 28.42 -4.09
N TRP A 59 -6.56 28.14 -4.99
CA TRP A 59 -6.26 28.99 -6.14
C TRP A 59 -7.44 29.08 -7.11
N ALA A 60 -8.03 27.95 -7.50
CA ALA A 60 -9.19 27.91 -8.38
C ALA A 60 -10.42 28.60 -7.75
N TYR A 61 -10.61 28.44 -6.43
CA TYR A 61 -11.66 29.14 -5.69
C TYR A 61 -11.47 30.66 -5.74
N TYR A 62 -10.24 31.13 -5.52
CA TYR A 62 -9.91 32.56 -5.58
C TYR A 62 -10.15 33.16 -6.99
N LEU A 63 -9.87 32.40 -8.04
CA LEU A 63 -10.13 32.81 -9.44
C LEU A 63 -11.61 32.70 -9.84
N GLY A 64 -12.48 32.15 -8.98
CA GLY A 64 -13.90 31.94 -9.29
C GLY A 64 -14.15 30.78 -10.27
N GLU A 65 -13.18 29.89 -10.49
CA GLU A 65 -13.32 28.76 -11.40
C GLU A 65 -14.04 27.59 -10.73
N ALA A 66 -15.13 27.11 -11.33
CA ALA A 66 -15.92 25.99 -10.80
C ALA A 66 -15.11 24.68 -10.56
N VAL A 67 -13.93 24.56 -11.19
CA VAL A 67 -13.03 23.42 -11.05
C VAL A 67 -12.51 23.22 -9.62
N TRP A 68 -12.57 24.25 -8.75
CA TRP A 68 -12.15 24.15 -7.35
C TRP A 68 -12.85 23.01 -6.60
N THR A 69 -14.11 22.73 -6.96
CA THR A 69 -14.91 21.65 -6.36
C THR A 69 -14.32 20.27 -6.64
N TYR A 70 -13.77 20.03 -7.83
CA TYR A 70 -13.10 18.78 -8.18
C TYR A 70 -11.79 18.59 -7.40
N TYR A 71 -11.00 19.66 -7.24
CA TYR A 71 -9.77 19.60 -6.44
C TYR A 71 -10.08 19.37 -4.95
N ALA A 72 -11.09 20.05 -4.41
CA ALA A 72 -11.55 19.84 -3.03
C ALA A 72 -12.07 18.42 -2.82
N ALA A 73 -12.88 17.90 -3.73
CA ALA A 73 -13.36 16.52 -3.69
C ALA A 73 -12.20 15.51 -3.75
N ALA A 74 -11.24 15.71 -4.66
CA ALA A 74 -10.04 14.87 -4.75
C ALA A 74 -9.24 14.86 -3.45
N PHE A 75 -9.09 16.02 -2.80
CA PHE A 75 -8.42 16.12 -1.50
C PHE A 75 -9.17 15.36 -0.40
N VAL A 76 -10.49 15.48 -0.33
CA VAL A 76 -11.32 14.71 0.61
C VAL A 76 -11.17 13.20 0.39
N PHE A 77 -11.20 12.75 -0.87
CA PHE A 77 -10.97 11.35 -1.21
C PHE A 77 -9.59 10.86 -0.77
N MET A 78 -8.53 11.66 -0.93
CA MET A 78 -7.19 11.30 -0.46
C MET A 78 -7.13 11.13 1.06
N ILE A 79 -7.80 12.00 1.83
CA ILE A 79 -7.86 11.89 3.30
C ILE A 79 -8.68 10.67 3.73
N ALA A 80 -9.81 10.41 3.07
CA ALA A 80 -10.70 9.30 3.42
C ALA A 80 -10.04 7.92 3.29
N VAL A 81 -8.99 7.81 2.46
CA VAL A 81 -8.21 6.57 2.30
C VAL A 81 -7.30 6.30 3.51
N ALA A 82 -6.86 7.33 4.25
CA ALA A 82 -5.91 7.15 5.36
C ALA A 82 -6.46 6.29 6.52
N PRO A 83 -7.70 6.49 7.02
CA PRO A 83 -8.30 5.59 8.01
C PRO A 83 -8.38 4.13 7.54
N TRP A 84 -8.67 3.91 6.26
CA TRP A 84 -8.73 2.57 5.68
C TRP A 84 -7.34 1.90 5.65
N GLU A 85 -6.29 2.63 5.28
CA GLU A 85 -4.91 2.11 5.31
C GLU A 85 -4.48 1.71 6.74
N ILE A 86 -4.82 2.55 7.73
CA ILE A 86 -4.52 2.29 9.14
C ILE A 86 -5.23 1.02 9.62
N ALA A 87 -6.50 0.83 9.25
CA ALA A 87 -7.29 -0.30 9.71
C ALA A 87 -6.95 -1.62 8.98
N MET A 88 -6.65 -1.56 7.67
CA MET A 88 -6.60 -2.76 6.81
C MET A 88 -5.20 -3.12 6.33
N ILE A 89 -4.31 -2.14 6.11
CA ILE A 89 -2.97 -2.38 5.53
C ILE A 89 -1.90 -2.44 6.61
N PHE A 90 -1.89 -1.51 7.56
CA PHE A 90 -0.84 -1.44 8.58
C PHE A 90 -0.73 -2.70 9.45
N PRO A 91 -1.84 -3.32 9.91
CA PRO A 91 -1.75 -4.57 10.67
C PRO A 91 -1.10 -5.72 9.89
N ILE A 92 -1.29 -5.76 8.56
CA ILE A 92 -0.67 -6.77 7.69
C ILE A 92 0.83 -6.51 7.59
N ASN A 93 1.24 -5.24 7.42
CA ASN A 93 2.65 -4.87 7.37
C ASN A 93 3.36 -5.17 8.69
N ASP A 94 2.74 -4.84 9.83
CA ASP A 94 3.33 -5.07 11.16
C ASP A 94 3.55 -6.55 11.44
N LYS A 95 2.58 -7.40 11.11
CA LYS A 95 2.73 -8.86 11.21
C LYS A 95 3.83 -9.40 10.30
N ALA A 96 3.91 -8.90 9.07
CA ALA A 96 4.94 -9.32 8.13
C ALA A 96 6.35 -8.88 8.56
N ALA A 97 6.49 -7.68 9.14
CA ALA A 97 7.72 -7.20 9.74
C ALA A 97 8.17 -8.11 10.89
N ALA A 98 7.24 -8.49 11.78
CA ALA A 98 7.54 -9.39 12.90
C ALA A 98 8.07 -10.76 12.43
N PHE A 99 7.49 -11.35 11.38
CA PHE A 99 8.00 -12.60 10.81
C PHE A 99 9.39 -12.44 10.19
N ASN A 100 9.63 -11.35 9.45
CA ASN A 100 10.94 -11.07 8.87
C ASN A 100 12.02 -10.84 9.93
N ASP A 101 11.69 -10.17 11.03
CA ASP A 101 12.63 -9.94 12.13
C ASP A 101 13.00 -11.25 12.84
N ARG A 102 12.04 -12.16 13.04
CA ARG A 102 12.31 -13.52 13.55
C ARG A 102 13.20 -14.31 12.60
N LEU A 103 12.93 -14.28 11.30
CA LEU A 103 13.74 -14.97 10.29
C LEU A 103 15.18 -14.42 10.22
N LYS A 104 15.36 -13.10 10.36
CA LYS A 104 16.69 -12.49 10.42
C LYS A 104 17.47 -12.88 11.68
N LYS A 105 16.77 -13.06 12.80
CA LYS A 105 17.39 -13.34 14.11
C LYS A 105 17.72 -14.82 14.29
N ASP A 106 16.75 -15.69 13.97
CA ASP A 106 16.78 -17.11 14.32
C ASP A 106 16.91 -18.03 13.07
N GLY A 107 16.97 -17.45 11.86
CA GLY A 107 17.21 -18.16 10.60
C GLY A 107 15.97 -18.89 10.04
N ALA A 108 16.19 -19.75 9.03
CA ALA A 108 15.12 -20.46 8.32
C ALA A 108 14.26 -21.38 9.22
N SER A 109 14.77 -21.78 10.39
CA SER A 109 14.06 -22.60 11.38
C SER A 109 13.19 -21.78 12.36
N ALA A 110 13.16 -20.45 12.21
CA ALA A 110 12.45 -19.55 13.12
C ALA A 110 10.92 -19.64 13.00
N LEU A 111 10.42 -20.09 11.84
CA LEU A 111 8.99 -20.22 11.55
C LEU A 111 8.61 -21.69 11.44
N ASN A 112 7.48 -22.05 12.04
CA ASN A 112 6.86 -23.35 11.79
C ASN A 112 6.06 -23.35 10.48
N ASP A 113 5.64 -24.53 10.00
CA ASP A 113 4.91 -24.68 8.73
C ASP A 113 3.60 -23.86 8.68
N ALA A 114 2.93 -23.68 9.82
CA ALA A 114 1.72 -22.87 9.90
C ALA A 114 2.02 -21.38 9.74
N GLU A 115 3.12 -20.89 10.34
CA GLU A 115 3.58 -19.51 10.21
C GLU A 115 4.11 -19.20 8.81
N VAL A 116 4.76 -20.15 8.15
CA VAL A 116 5.16 -20.02 6.73
C VAL A 116 3.92 -19.89 5.84
N LYS A 117 2.86 -20.63 6.14
CA LYS A 117 1.59 -20.50 5.44
C LYS A 117 0.92 -19.15 5.72
N GLU A 118 0.88 -18.72 6.97
CA GLU A 118 0.33 -17.41 7.36
C GLU A 118 1.07 -16.27 6.66
N GLN A 119 2.40 -16.32 6.57
CA GLN A 119 3.20 -15.33 5.86
C GLN A 119 2.80 -15.20 4.39
N LYS A 120 2.59 -16.33 3.70
CA LYS A 120 2.09 -16.32 2.30
C LYS A 120 0.68 -15.75 2.21
N GLU A 121 -0.17 -16.06 3.19
CA GLU A 121 -1.52 -15.50 3.27
C GLU A 121 -1.50 -13.98 3.50
N LEU A 122 -0.56 -13.44 4.29
CA LEU A 122 -0.41 -11.99 4.48
C LEU A 122 -0.09 -11.29 3.15
N VAL A 123 0.76 -11.86 2.30
CA VAL A 123 1.04 -11.31 0.96
C VAL A 123 -0.23 -11.28 0.10
N ASN A 124 -1.03 -12.36 0.14
CA ASN A 124 -2.31 -12.43 -0.57
C ASN A 124 -3.34 -11.43 -0.04
N GLN A 125 -3.45 -11.31 1.28
CA GLN A 125 -4.34 -10.34 1.93
C GLN A 125 -3.93 -8.91 1.56
N TRP A 126 -2.64 -8.61 1.63
CA TRP A 126 -2.09 -7.31 1.25
C TRP A 126 -2.43 -6.97 -0.21
N SER A 127 -2.21 -7.90 -1.14
CA SER A 127 -2.55 -7.72 -2.55
C SER A 127 -4.04 -7.49 -2.76
N ARG A 128 -4.90 -8.27 -2.09
CA ARG A 128 -6.37 -8.08 -2.14
C ARG A 128 -6.79 -6.74 -1.60
N MET A 129 -6.20 -6.26 -0.51
CA MET A 129 -6.55 -4.97 0.07
C MET A 129 -6.16 -3.83 -0.89
N HIS A 130 -4.98 -3.88 -1.51
CA HIS A 130 -4.65 -2.91 -2.56
C HIS A 130 -5.57 -3.03 -3.78
N ALA A 131 -5.96 -4.24 -4.18
CA ALA A 131 -6.94 -4.44 -5.25
C ALA A 131 -8.29 -3.76 -4.95
N VAL A 132 -8.81 -3.92 -3.72
CA VAL A 132 -10.02 -3.25 -3.23
C VAL A 132 -9.86 -1.74 -3.23
N ARG A 133 -8.69 -1.24 -2.82
CA ARG A 133 -8.36 0.19 -2.86
C ARG A 133 -8.45 0.78 -4.28
N PHE A 134 -8.15 0.03 -5.35
CA PHE A 134 -8.39 0.50 -6.72
C PHE A 134 -9.83 0.30 -7.18
N GLY A 135 -10.45 -0.82 -6.83
CA GLY A 135 -11.76 -1.20 -7.33
C GLY A 135 -12.86 -0.27 -6.83
N LEU A 136 -12.79 0.14 -5.55
CA LEU A 136 -13.81 0.98 -4.92
C LEU A 136 -14.02 2.34 -5.62
N PRO A 137 -12.96 3.13 -5.90
CA PRO A 137 -13.13 4.39 -6.63
C PRO A 137 -13.62 4.22 -8.08
N ILE A 138 -13.26 3.12 -8.75
CA ILE A 138 -13.70 2.85 -10.14
C ILE A 138 -15.19 2.51 -10.17
N LEU A 139 -15.67 1.71 -9.23
CA LEU A 139 -17.09 1.35 -9.12
C LEU A 139 -17.99 2.52 -8.70
N GLY A 140 -17.45 3.50 -7.96
CA GLY A 140 -18.17 4.72 -7.61
C GLY A 140 -18.16 5.81 -8.70
N ALA A 141 -17.38 5.62 -9.77
CA ALA A 141 -17.28 6.54 -10.91
C ALA A 141 -18.10 6.09 -12.14
N ILE A 142 -18.78 4.93 -12.05
CA ILE A 142 -19.74 4.38 -13.02
C ILE A 142 -21.13 4.51 -12.40
#